data_AF-A0A5J9TA42-F1
#
_entry.id   AF-A0A5J9TA42-F1
#
_cell.length_a   1.000
_cell.length_b   1.000
_cell.length_c   1.000
_cell.angle_alpha   90.00
_cell.angle_beta   90.00
_cell.angle_gamma   90.00
#
_symmetry.space_group_name_H-M   'P 1'
#
loop_
_entity.id
_entity.type
_entity.pdbx_description
1 polymer ?
#
loop_
_entity_poly.entity_id
_entity_poly.type
_entity_poly.pdbx_seq_one_letter_code
_entity_poly.pdbx_strand_id
1 'polypeptide(L)'
;MAASRALVLIFGLCCCTSALSSSAASDDFLRCLTANVPNQLLYTQNSPSFTSVLVSSLRNSKFSAPTTVRPLCIVTPTNASHVQAAVLCGRRHGVRLRVRSGGHDYEGLSYRSERPEMFAVVDLANLRAVRVNHRAATAWVDSGATVGELSNLREAYFNYRDLYLGQNIVVGNVSSYEAGKVWGQKYFKDNYKRLAIAKGKIDPDDYFRNEQSIPPLLHTK
;
A
#
# COMPACT_ATOMS: atom_id res chain seq x y z
N MET A 1 -25.84 -67.26 13.90
CA MET A 1 -26.04 -65.95 13.25
C MET A 1 -25.15 -64.93 13.96
N ALA A 2 -23.97 -64.67 13.40
CA ALA A 2 -23.00 -63.72 13.96
C ALA A 2 -23.19 -62.35 13.31
N ALA A 3 -23.47 -61.32 14.11
CA ALA A 3 -23.58 -59.94 13.64
C ALA A 3 -22.19 -59.31 13.56
N SER A 4 -21.73 -59.03 12.33
CA SER A 4 -20.48 -58.31 12.07
C SER A 4 -20.73 -56.81 12.20
N ARG A 5 -20.04 -56.15 13.14
CA ARG A 5 -20.07 -54.69 13.31
C ARG A 5 -18.95 -54.08 12.47
N ALA A 6 -19.32 -53.42 11.38
CA ALA A 6 -18.39 -52.61 10.59
C ALA A 6 -18.07 -51.30 11.33
N LEU A 7 -16.80 -51.11 11.69
CA LEU A 7 -16.29 -49.87 12.26
C LEU A 7 -15.97 -48.91 11.11
N VAL A 8 -16.80 -47.87 10.91
CA VAL A 8 -16.52 -46.81 9.92
C VAL A 8 -15.55 -45.81 10.55
N LEU A 9 -14.28 -45.87 10.14
CA LEU A 9 -13.28 -44.85 10.49
C LEU A 9 -13.51 -43.62 9.61
N ILE A 10 -14.15 -42.60 10.17
CA ILE A 10 -14.25 -41.27 9.56
C ILE A 10 -12.86 -40.62 9.69
N PHE A 11 -12.09 -40.62 8.60
CA PHE A 11 -10.86 -39.85 8.51
C PHE A 11 -11.25 -38.37 8.40
N GLY A 12 -11.33 -37.71 9.55
CA GLY A 12 -11.53 -36.26 9.63
C GLY A 12 -10.31 -35.56 9.05
N LEU A 13 -10.37 -35.19 7.77
CA LEU A 13 -9.40 -34.32 7.12
C LEU A 13 -9.56 -32.91 7.73
N CYS A 14 -8.87 -32.68 8.84
CA CYS A 14 -8.79 -31.38 9.49
C CYS A 14 -8.03 -30.44 8.55
N CYS A 15 -8.77 -29.68 7.75
CA CYS A 15 -8.24 -28.67 6.85
C CYS A 15 -7.80 -27.42 7.65
N CYS A 16 -6.78 -27.58 8.50
CA CYS A 16 -6.09 -26.49 9.16
C CYS A 16 -4.86 -26.08 8.33
N THR A 17 -5.07 -25.54 7.12
CA THR A 17 -3.95 -25.05 6.29
C THR A 17 -4.26 -23.65 5.76
N SER A 18 -4.16 -22.64 6.62
CA SER A 18 -4.10 -21.24 6.16
C SER A 18 -3.49 -20.24 7.14
N ALA A 19 -3.38 -20.55 8.44
CA ALA A 19 -2.87 -19.61 9.43
C ALA A 19 -1.32 -19.53 9.53
N LEU A 20 -0.58 -20.61 9.22
CA LEU A 20 0.90 -20.60 9.35
C LEU A 20 1.60 -19.75 8.28
N SER A 21 1.02 -19.65 7.08
CA SER A 21 1.68 -19.00 5.95
C SER A 21 1.76 -17.47 6.09
N SER A 22 0.78 -16.84 6.74
CA SER A 22 0.74 -15.38 6.89
C SER A 22 1.73 -14.87 7.93
N SER A 23 1.92 -15.58 9.05
CA SER A 23 2.88 -15.17 10.09
C SER A 23 4.33 -15.36 9.63
N ALA A 24 4.62 -16.46 8.91
CA ALA A 24 5.94 -16.68 8.33
C ALA A 24 6.29 -15.60 7.29
N ALA A 25 5.33 -15.22 6.44
CA ALA A 25 5.51 -14.16 5.45
C ALA A 25 5.79 -12.79 6.11
N SER A 26 5.13 -12.45 7.22
CA SER A 26 5.42 -11.22 7.96
C SER A 26 6.80 -11.22 8.60
N ASP A 27 7.21 -12.35 9.20
CA ASP A 27 8.50 -12.45 9.88
C ASP A 27 9.67 -12.39 8.89
N ASP A 28 9.53 -13.08 7.75
CA ASP A 28 10.52 -13.06 6.68
C ASP A 28 10.63 -11.68 6.02
N PHE A 29 9.51 -10.98 5.84
CA PHE A 29 9.48 -9.60 5.36
C PHE A 29 10.24 -8.65 6.30
N LEU A 30 9.97 -8.72 7.61
CA LEU A 30 10.65 -7.88 8.60
C LEU A 30 12.15 -8.20 8.64
N ARG A 31 12.53 -9.48 8.56
CA ARG A 31 13.94 -9.89 8.49
C ARG A 31 14.63 -9.34 7.24
N CYS A 32 13.96 -9.38 6.09
CA CYS A 32 14.45 -8.78 4.85
C CYS A 32 14.68 -7.27 5.00
N LEU A 33 13.73 -6.55 5.62
CA LEU A 33 13.87 -5.11 5.87
C LEU A 33 15.06 -4.81 6.80
N THR A 34 15.15 -5.48 7.95
CA THR A 34 16.24 -5.29 8.93
C THR A 34 17.62 -5.55 8.32
N ALA A 35 17.73 -6.43 7.32
CA ALA A 35 18.98 -6.70 6.63
C ALA A 35 19.36 -5.61 5.59
N ASN A 36 18.41 -4.82 5.09
CA ASN A 36 18.61 -3.91 3.95
C ASN A 36 18.27 -2.44 4.25
N VAL A 37 17.64 -2.15 5.40
CA VAL A 37 17.25 -0.81 5.83
C VAL A 37 17.71 -0.61 7.29
N PRO A 38 18.32 0.54 7.62
CA PRO A 38 18.73 0.82 8.99
C PRO A 38 17.57 0.77 9.99
N ASN A 39 17.79 0.12 11.15
CA ASN A 39 16.75 -0.11 12.15
C ASN A 39 16.07 1.16 12.67
N GLN A 40 16.78 2.29 12.73
CA GLN A 40 16.21 3.57 13.15
C GLN A 40 15.13 4.11 12.17
N LEU A 41 15.03 3.55 10.96
CA LEU A 41 14.04 3.90 9.95
C LEU A 41 12.89 2.89 9.87
N LEU A 42 12.87 1.89 10.77
CA LEU A 42 11.89 0.81 10.81
C LEU A 42 11.10 0.85 12.11
N TYR A 43 9.78 0.95 12.01
CA TYR A 43 8.88 0.95 13.16
C TYR A 43 7.90 -0.22 13.04
N THR A 44 8.02 -1.21 13.90
CA THR A 44 7.06 -2.32 14.01
C THR A 44 5.98 -1.97 15.02
N GLN A 45 4.88 -2.74 15.09
CA GLN A 45 3.82 -2.48 16.07
C GLN A 45 4.30 -2.51 17.54
N ASN A 46 5.45 -3.16 17.81
CA ASN A 46 6.08 -3.20 19.14
C ASN A 46 6.99 -2.01 19.42
N SER A 47 7.32 -1.19 18.42
CA SER A 47 8.16 0.00 18.62
C SER A 47 7.38 1.05 19.43
N PRO A 48 7.97 1.64 20.50
CA PRO A 48 7.29 2.68 21.31
C PRO A 48 6.82 3.89 20.49
N SER A 49 7.55 4.22 19.43
CA SER A 49 7.26 5.32 18.50
C SER A 49 6.33 4.94 17.35
N PHE A 50 5.88 3.69 17.24
CA PHE A 50 5.05 3.24 16.11
C PHE A 50 3.78 4.09 15.96
N THR A 51 3.05 4.26 17.06
CA THR A 51 1.81 5.02 17.04
C THR A 51 2.06 6.50 16.72
N SER A 52 3.08 7.13 17.30
CA SER A 52 3.37 8.54 17.03
C SER A 52 3.78 8.77 15.57
N VAL A 53 4.56 7.86 14.97
CA VAL A 53 4.91 7.90 13.55
C VAL A 53 3.69 7.62 12.66
N LEU A 54 2.84 6.65 13.03
CA LEU A 54 1.61 6.36 12.27
C LEU A 54 0.67 7.55 12.24
N VAL A 55 0.52 8.28 13.36
CA VAL A 55 -0.46 9.37 13.47
C VAL A 55 0.06 10.75 13.07
N SER A 56 1.37 10.92 12.88
CA SER A 56 2.05 12.22 12.69
C SER A 56 1.47 13.08 11.55
N SER A 57 1.04 12.44 10.46
CA SER A 57 0.48 13.10 9.28
C SER A 57 -0.99 12.76 9.05
N LEU A 58 -1.68 12.18 10.05
CA LEU A 58 -3.12 11.91 9.93
C LEU A 58 -3.90 13.21 10.03
N ARG A 59 -4.67 13.50 8.98
CA ARG A 59 -5.54 14.68 8.94
C ARG A 59 -6.97 14.38 9.38
N ASN A 60 -7.39 13.12 9.30
CA ASN A 60 -8.74 12.69 9.65
C ASN A 60 -8.71 11.79 10.90
N SER A 61 -9.18 12.32 12.03
CA SER A 61 -9.18 11.65 13.34
C SER A 61 -10.05 10.39 13.39
N LYS A 62 -11.00 10.24 12.45
CA LYS A 62 -11.82 9.02 12.29
C LYS A 62 -10.96 7.75 12.19
N PHE A 63 -9.77 7.86 11.60
CA PHE A 63 -8.89 6.72 11.32
C PHE A 63 -7.83 6.45 12.39
N SER A 64 -7.92 7.14 13.53
CA SER A 64 -7.09 6.83 14.70
C SER A 64 -7.69 5.71 15.56
N ALA A 65 -8.94 5.31 15.29
CA ALA A 65 -9.67 4.31 16.07
C ALA A 65 -8.98 2.93 16.04
N PRO A 66 -9.06 2.12 17.12
CA PRO A 66 -8.49 0.77 17.18
C PRO A 66 -9.02 -0.20 16.14
N THR A 67 -10.24 0.02 15.65
CA THR A 67 -10.90 -0.78 14.61
C THR A 67 -10.31 -0.55 13.21
N THR A 68 -9.48 0.48 13.03
CA THR A 68 -8.81 0.75 11.76
C THR A 68 -7.74 -0.29 11.50
N VAL A 69 -7.73 -0.91 10.32
CA VAL A 69 -6.68 -1.85 9.92
C VAL A 69 -5.34 -1.12 9.84
N ARG A 70 -4.38 -1.55 10.68
CA ARG A 70 -3.05 -0.93 10.83
C ARG A 70 -1.98 -1.68 10.03
N PRO A 71 -0.91 -1.00 9.60
CA PRO A 71 0.20 -1.66 8.93
C PRO A 71 0.97 -2.58 9.87
N LEU A 72 1.63 -3.59 9.30
CA LEU A 72 2.59 -4.46 9.98
C LEU A 72 3.80 -3.65 10.50
N CYS A 73 4.31 -2.75 9.67
CA CYS A 73 5.39 -1.83 10.02
C CYS A 73 5.33 -0.55 9.18
N ILE A 74 6.11 0.45 9.58
CA ILE A 74 6.34 1.69 8.86
C ILE A 74 7.83 1.80 8.55
N VAL A 75 8.15 2.11 7.30
CA VAL A 75 9.51 2.40 6.83
C VAL A 75 9.60 3.88 6.52
N THR A 76 10.57 4.61 7.10
CA THR A 76 10.80 6.05 6.87
C THR A 76 12.09 6.30 6.07
N PRO A 77 12.13 5.94 4.77
CA PRO A 77 13.34 6.02 3.95
C PRO A 77 13.92 7.43 3.89
N THR A 78 15.25 7.52 3.85
CA THR A 78 16.01 8.78 3.72
C THR A 78 16.72 8.91 2.37
N ASN A 79 16.66 7.86 1.54
CA ASN A 79 17.17 7.84 0.18
C ASN A 79 16.34 6.85 -0.68
N ALA A 80 16.60 6.83 -1.98
CA ALA A 80 15.92 5.93 -2.91
C ALA A 80 16.23 4.44 -2.68
N SER A 81 17.43 4.09 -2.18
CA SER A 81 17.78 2.68 -1.97
C SER A 81 16.97 2.03 -0.85
N HIS A 82 16.62 2.79 0.20
CA HIS A 82 15.72 2.30 1.24
C HIS A 82 14.30 2.04 0.69
N VAL A 83 13.81 2.88 -0.23
CA VAL A 83 12.53 2.65 -0.93
C VAL A 83 12.60 1.38 -1.77
N GLN A 84 13.68 1.22 -2.55
CA GLN A 84 13.91 0.03 -3.37
C GLN A 84 13.94 -1.24 -2.51
N ALA A 85 14.67 -1.22 -1.40
CA ALA A 85 14.72 -2.35 -0.46
C ALA A 85 13.33 -2.72 0.07
N ALA A 86 12.52 -1.73 0.47
CA ALA A 86 11.17 -1.99 0.94
C ALA A 86 10.29 -2.65 -0.13
N VAL A 87 10.32 -2.15 -1.37
CA VAL A 87 9.57 -2.72 -2.51
C VAL A 87 10.02 -4.14 -2.83
N LEU A 88 11.33 -4.39 -2.85
CA LEU A 88 11.89 -5.71 -3.13
C LEU A 88 11.51 -6.72 -2.04
N CYS A 89 11.65 -6.36 -0.77
CA CYS A 89 11.26 -7.22 0.36
C CYS A 89 9.76 -7.50 0.33
N GLY A 90 8.93 -6.47 0.12
CA GLY A 90 7.49 -6.65 0.08
C GLY A 90 7.02 -7.53 -1.07
N ARG A 91 7.57 -7.35 -2.29
CA ARG A 91 7.30 -8.24 -3.42
C ARG A 91 7.71 -9.69 -3.14
N ARG A 92 8.92 -9.89 -2.60
CA ARG A 92 9.47 -11.24 -2.33
C ARG A 92 8.64 -12.01 -1.31
N HIS A 93 8.11 -11.33 -0.29
CA HIS A 93 7.43 -11.96 0.83
C HIS A 93 5.90 -11.76 0.82
N GLY A 94 5.33 -11.26 -0.28
CA GLY A 94 3.89 -11.10 -0.44
C GLY A 94 3.26 -10.03 0.46
N VAL A 95 4.04 -9.09 0.97
CA VAL A 95 3.56 -7.96 1.77
C VAL A 95 3.36 -6.74 0.88
N ARG A 96 2.12 -6.21 0.86
CA ARG A 96 1.80 -5.01 0.07
C ARG A 96 2.32 -3.75 0.74
N LEU A 97 2.62 -2.74 -0.07
CA LEU A 97 3.03 -1.42 0.42
C LEU A 97 1.96 -0.38 0.11
N ARG A 98 1.61 0.41 1.12
CA ARG A 98 0.89 1.66 0.97
C ARG A 98 1.91 2.80 1.12
N VAL A 99 1.97 3.69 0.13
CA VAL A 99 2.94 4.78 0.12
C VAL A 99 2.27 6.04 0.68
N ARG A 100 2.92 6.67 1.65
CA ARG A 100 2.47 7.91 2.27
C ARG A 100 3.50 9.01 2.05
N SER A 101 3.02 10.17 1.61
CA SER A 101 3.76 11.44 1.64
C SER A 101 3.13 12.33 2.73
N GLY A 102 2.35 13.35 2.38
CA GLY A 102 1.74 14.26 3.37
C GLY A 102 0.55 13.69 4.16
N GLY A 103 0.07 12.47 3.88
CA GLY A 103 -1.04 11.84 4.62
C GLY A 103 -2.42 12.48 4.45
N HIS A 104 -2.59 13.37 3.45
CA HIS A 104 -3.84 14.06 3.13
C HIS A 104 -4.84 13.21 2.32
N ASP A 105 -4.72 11.88 2.35
CA ASP A 105 -5.72 11.01 1.73
C ASP A 105 -7.00 11.07 2.58
N TYR A 106 -8.07 11.63 2.02
CA TYR A 106 -9.34 11.86 2.74
C TYR A 106 -9.92 10.54 3.26
N GLU A 107 -9.68 9.50 2.49
CA GLU A 107 -10.06 8.13 2.77
C GLU A 107 -8.89 7.33 3.31
N GLY A 108 -7.86 7.97 3.86
CA GLY A 108 -6.72 7.36 4.54
C GLY A 108 -6.04 6.17 3.87
N LEU A 109 -6.22 5.97 2.56
CA LEU A 109 -5.77 4.78 1.84
C LEU A 109 -4.25 4.70 1.72
N SER A 110 -3.54 5.75 2.14
CA SER A 110 -2.08 5.79 2.25
C SER A 110 -1.54 5.13 3.53
N TYR A 111 -2.37 4.88 4.53
CA TYR A 111 -1.93 4.38 5.85
C TYR A 111 -2.88 3.39 6.53
N ARG A 112 -4.11 3.22 6.04
CA ARG A 112 -5.05 2.18 6.48
C ARG A 112 -5.51 1.33 5.31
N SER A 113 -6.20 0.23 5.61
CA SER A 113 -7.01 -0.53 4.66
C SER A 113 -8.48 -0.55 5.09
N GLU A 114 -9.41 -0.59 4.13
CA GLU A 114 -10.83 -0.84 4.38
C GLU A 114 -11.12 -2.32 4.59
N ARG A 115 -10.35 -3.19 3.92
CA ARG A 115 -10.48 -4.65 4.03
C ARG A 115 -9.38 -5.23 4.93
N PRO A 116 -9.63 -6.31 5.68
CA PRO A 116 -8.58 -7.00 6.40
C PRO A 116 -7.51 -7.51 5.43
N GLU A 117 -6.33 -6.89 5.46
CA GLU A 117 -5.18 -7.30 4.67
C GLU A 117 -3.88 -6.94 5.40
N MET A 118 -2.82 -7.67 5.07
CA MET A 118 -1.48 -7.37 5.54
C MET A 118 -0.81 -6.38 4.59
N PHE A 119 -0.37 -5.26 5.13
CA PHE A 119 0.40 -4.25 4.38
C PHE A 119 1.40 -3.56 5.29
N ALA A 120 2.40 -2.92 4.70
CA ALA A 120 3.30 -2.00 5.38
C ALA A 120 3.18 -0.60 4.76
N VAL A 121 3.57 0.42 5.52
CA VAL A 121 3.60 1.81 5.02
C VAL A 121 5.04 2.21 4.71
N VAL A 122 5.25 2.80 3.53
CA VAL A 122 6.48 3.53 3.21
C VAL A 122 6.17 5.01 3.30
N ASP A 123 6.70 5.66 4.33
CA ASP A 123 6.48 7.07 4.63
C ASP A 123 7.65 7.93 4.11
N LEU A 124 7.38 8.69 3.07
CA LEU A 124 8.37 9.47 2.35
C LEU A 124 8.67 10.81 3.01
N ALA A 125 8.14 11.14 4.19
CA ALA A 125 8.32 12.46 4.83
C ALA A 125 9.79 12.89 5.01
N ASN A 126 10.73 11.94 5.08
CA ASN A 126 12.17 12.22 5.16
C ASN A 126 12.82 12.52 3.80
N LEU A 127 12.17 12.18 2.68
CA LEU A 127 12.55 12.53 1.31
C LEU A 127 11.83 13.82 0.91
N ARG A 128 12.39 14.97 1.30
CA ARG A 128 11.74 16.29 1.16
C ARG A 128 12.67 17.37 0.62
N ALA A 129 13.75 17.01 -0.07
CA ALA A 129 14.64 17.99 -0.66
C ALA A 129 13.93 18.76 -1.79
N VAL A 130 14.17 20.07 -1.83
CA VAL A 130 13.72 20.96 -2.91
C VAL A 130 14.97 21.63 -3.50
N ARG A 131 15.23 21.39 -4.78
CA ARG A 131 16.38 21.93 -5.51
C ARG A 131 15.90 22.74 -6.70
N VAL A 132 16.14 24.04 -6.69
CA VAL A 132 15.62 24.98 -7.69
C VAL A 132 16.75 25.48 -8.58
N ASN A 133 16.58 25.36 -9.89
CA ASN A 133 17.44 25.97 -10.88
C ASN A 133 16.72 27.19 -11.49
N HIS A 134 17.04 28.37 -10.98
CA HIS A 134 16.45 29.62 -11.46
C HIS A 134 16.81 29.94 -12.91
N ARG A 135 18.00 29.56 -13.39
CA ARG A 135 18.41 29.82 -14.78
C ARG A 135 17.61 28.98 -15.78
N ALA A 136 17.34 27.72 -15.42
CA ALA A 136 16.56 26.81 -16.25
C ALA A 136 15.04 26.90 -15.98
N ALA A 137 14.61 27.68 -15.00
CA ALA A 137 13.23 27.71 -14.51
C ALA A 137 12.67 26.30 -14.17
N THR A 138 13.50 25.46 -13.54
CA THR A 138 13.12 24.09 -13.15
C THR A 138 13.35 23.84 -11.66
N ALA A 139 12.63 22.87 -11.10
CA ALA A 139 12.84 22.40 -9.74
C ALA A 139 12.77 20.88 -9.68
N TRP A 140 13.62 20.29 -8.83
CA TRP A 140 13.51 18.90 -8.38
C TRP A 140 12.96 18.91 -6.96
N VAL A 141 11.85 18.21 -6.76
CA VAL A 141 11.10 18.20 -5.51
C VAL A 141 10.89 16.74 -5.12
N ASP A 142 11.45 16.33 -3.98
CA ASP A 142 11.20 14.99 -3.47
C ASP A 142 9.74 14.83 -3.06
N SER A 143 9.20 13.62 -3.19
CA SER A 143 7.76 13.38 -3.02
C SER A 143 7.24 13.63 -1.61
N GLY A 144 8.08 13.62 -0.58
CA GLY A 144 7.71 13.92 0.81
C GLY A 144 7.66 15.42 1.13
N ALA A 145 8.14 16.29 0.23
CA ALA A 145 8.04 17.73 0.42
C ALA A 145 6.58 18.16 0.44
N THR A 146 6.23 18.96 1.44
CA THR A 146 4.91 19.56 1.56
C THR A 146 4.76 20.71 0.59
N VAL A 147 3.51 20.98 0.22
CA VAL A 147 3.17 22.16 -0.56
C VAL A 147 3.69 23.44 0.12
N GLY A 148 3.70 23.54 1.44
CA GLY A 148 4.24 24.72 2.14
C GLY A 148 5.75 24.92 1.93
N GLU A 149 6.52 23.83 1.90
CA GLU A 149 7.95 23.86 1.58
C GLU A 149 8.20 24.24 0.11
N LEU A 150 7.28 23.87 -0.79
CA LEU A 150 7.32 24.26 -2.21
C LEU A 150 6.82 25.70 -2.44
N SER A 151 5.74 26.12 -1.77
CA SER A 151 4.94 27.34 -2.02
C SER A 151 5.59 28.66 -1.61
N ASN A 152 6.81 28.62 -1.08
CA ASN A 152 7.72 29.75 -1.26
C ASN A 152 8.00 30.03 -2.76
N LEU A 153 7.53 29.15 -3.66
CA LEU A 153 7.44 29.26 -5.12
C LEU A 153 6.02 28.77 -5.54
N ARG A 154 5.23 29.65 -6.18
CA ARG A 154 3.75 29.63 -6.31
C ARG A 154 3.03 28.32 -6.74
N GLU A 155 1.78 28.23 -6.24
CA GLU A 155 0.61 27.38 -6.59
C GLU A 155 0.67 25.85 -6.36
N ALA A 156 -0.46 25.31 -5.86
CA ALA A 156 -0.60 23.91 -5.43
C ALA A 156 -1.93 23.29 -5.87
N TYR A 157 -1.90 21.99 -6.19
CA TYR A 157 -3.06 21.20 -6.61
C TYR A 157 -3.46 20.21 -5.51
N PHE A 158 -4.73 20.20 -5.10
CA PHE A 158 -5.29 19.24 -4.14
C PHE A 158 -5.96 18.08 -4.88
N ASN A 159 -5.51 16.84 -4.67
CA ASN A 159 -6.18 15.64 -5.18
C ASN A 159 -7.22 15.14 -4.15
N TYR A 160 -8.45 14.87 -4.58
CA TYR A 160 -9.58 14.43 -3.74
C TYR A 160 -9.95 12.97 -4.03
N ARG A 161 -9.81 12.05 -3.06
CA ARG A 161 -10.34 10.68 -3.15
C ARG A 161 -11.61 10.54 -2.34
N ASP A 162 -12.60 9.85 -2.89
CA ASP A 162 -13.92 9.64 -2.28
C ASP A 162 -14.42 8.23 -2.60
N LEU A 163 -14.53 7.39 -1.57
CA LEU A 163 -14.95 5.99 -1.73
C LEU A 163 -16.40 5.86 -2.21
N TYR A 164 -17.25 6.89 -2.04
CA TYR A 164 -18.63 6.88 -2.55
C TYR A 164 -18.70 6.96 -4.08
N LEU A 165 -17.66 7.47 -4.74
CA LEU A 165 -17.57 7.43 -6.21
C LEU A 165 -17.41 6.01 -6.74
N GLY A 166 -16.90 5.10 -5.90
CA GLY A 166 -16.77 3.68 -6.16
C GLY A 166 -15.42 3.12 -5.74
N GLN A 167 -15.36 1.80 -5.64
CA GLN A 167 -14.17 1.04 -5.29
C GLN A 167 -13.94 -0.06 -6.31
N ASN A 168 -12.72 -0.58 -6.33
CA ASN A 168 -12.41 -1.79 -7.08
C ASN A 168 -13.18 -3.00 -6.52
N ILE A 169 -13.94 -3.64 -7.40
CA ILE A 169 -14.47 -4.98 -7.16
C ILE A 169 -13.29 -5.94 -7.28
N VAL A 170 -13.09 -6.77 -6.25
CA VAL A 170 -11.97 -7.72 -6.18
C VAL A 170 -12.56 -9.13 -6.16
N VAL A 171 -12.17 -9.95 -7.14
CA VAL A 171 -12.55 -11.36 -7.24
C VAL A 171 -11.27 -12.19 -7.11
N GLY A 172 -11.22 -13.10 -6.14
CA GLY A 172 -10.03 -13.92 -5.90
C GLY A 172 -8.77 -13.11 -5.58
N ASN A 173 -8.89 -12.00 -4.82
CA ASN A 173 -7.79 -11.08 -4.48
C ASN A 173 -7.19 -10.31 -5.69
N VAL A 174 -7.85 -10.32 -6.86
CA VAL A 174 -7.43 -9.60 -8.06
C VAL A 174 -8.46 -8.53 -8.44
N SER A 175 -7.98 -7.34 -8.79
CA SER A 175 -8.78 -6.26 -9.39
C SER A 175 -8.61 -6.27 -10.92
N SER A 176 -9.63 -5.88 -11.68
CA SER A 176 -9.55 -5.88 -13.15
C SER A 176 -9.89 -4.52 -13.75
N TYR A 177 -9.30 -4.23 -14.92
CA TYR A 177 -9.54 -3.00 -15.66
C TYR A 177 -11.04 -2.78 -15.91
N GLU A 178 -11.76 -3.80 -16.37
CA GLU A 178 -13.19 -3.65 -16.70
C GLU A 178 -14.07 -3.44 -15.46
N ALA A 179 -13.75 -4.08 -14.34
CA ALA A 179 -14.46 -3.82 -13.08
C ALA A 179 -14.17 -2.41 -12.54
N GLY A 180 -12.91 -1.97 -12.59
CA GLY A 180 -12.49 -0.63 -12.16
C GLY A 180 -13.01 0.49 -13.06
N LYS A 181 -13.33 0.19 -14.32
CA LYS A 181 -13.80 1.16 -15.32
C LYS A 181 -15.08 1.90 -14.91
N VAL A 182 -15.98 1.23 -14.18
CA VAL A 182 -17.28 1.76 -13.75
C VAL A 182 -17.16 3.07 -12.98
N TRP A 183 -16.22 3.13 -12.04
CA TRP A 183 -15.94 4.36 -11.26
C TRP A 183 -14.75 5.12 -11.85
N GLY A 184 -13.75 4.39 -12.37
CA GLY A 184 -12.51 4.97 -12.89
C GLY A 184 -12.73 5.92 -14.07
N GLN A 185 -13.65 5.63 -14.98
CA GLN A 185 -14.00 6.56 -16.07
C GLN A 185 -14.78 7.78 -15.57
N LYS A 186 -15.56 7.67 -14.48
CA LYS A 186 -16.24 8.84 -13.90
C LYS A 186 -15.23 9.82 -13.31
N TYR A 187 -14.19 9.30 -12.66
CA TYR A 187 -13.17 10.12 -11.99
C TYR A 187 -12.08 10.61 -12.96
N PHE A 188 -11.44 9.70 -13.70
CA PHE A 188 -10.31 10.02 -14.59
C PHE A 188 -10.74 10.41 -16.02
N LYS A 189 -12.04 10.34 -16.33
CA LYS A 189 -12.58 10.62 -17.67
C LYS A 189 -11.85 9.82 -18.75
N ASP A 190 -11.56 10.44 -19.88
CA ASP A 190 -10.87 9.82 -21.01
C ASP A 190 -9.43 9.38 -20.70
N ASN A 191 -8.84 9.84 -19.58
CA ASN A 191 -7.50 9.44 -19.18
C ASN A 191 -7.44 8.02 -18.60
N TYR A 192 -8.55 7.44 -18.17
CA TYR A 192 -8.56 6.17 -17.44
C TYR A 192 -7.81 5.05 -18.19
N LYS A 193 -8.08 4.88 -19.49
CA LYS A 193 -7.42 3.88 -20.33
C LYS A 193 -5.91 4.12 -20.42
N ARG A 194 -5.48 5.38 -20.64
CA ARG A 194 -4.06 5.74 -20.75
C ARG A 194 -3.33 5.46 -19.43
N LEU A 195 -3.95 5.75 -18.30
CA LEU A 195 -3.41 5.48 -16.97
C LEU A 195 -3.31 3.97 -16.68
N ALA A 196 -4.33 3.19 -17.05
CA ALA A 196 -4.31 1.73 -16.90
C ALA A 196 -3.21 1.07 -17.75
N ILE A 197 -2.97 1.56 -18.98
CA ILE A 197 -1.87 1.12 -19.84
C ILE A 197 -0.52 1.48 -19.21
N ALA A 198 -0.38 2.70 -18.69
CA ALA A 198 0.85 3.12 -18.01
C ALA A 198 1.12 2.24 -16.78
N LYS A 199 0.10 1.96 -15.97
CA LYS A 199 0.18 1.02 -14.84
C LYS A 199 0.58 -0.38 -15.30
N GLY A 200 0.01 -0.89 -16.37
CA GLY A 200 0.37 -2.20 -16.94
C GLY A 200 1.83 -2.30 -17.40
N LYS A 201 2.47 -1.20 -17.78
CA LYS A 201 3.90 -1.18 -18.15
C LYS A 201 4.83 -1.17 -16.94
N ILE A 202 4.46 -0.47 -15.86
CA ILE A 202 5.33 -0.25 -14.70
C ILE A 202 5.06 -1.22 -13.53
N ASP A 203 3.83 -1.70 -13.42
CA ASP A 203 3.35 -2.57 -12.35
C ASP A 203 2.34 -3.59 -12.89
N PRO A 204 2.79 -4.52 -13.76
CA PRO A 204 1.91 -5.48 -14.42
C PRO A 204 1.20 -6.44 -13.46
N ASP A 205 1.81 -6.74 -12.31
CA ASP A 205 1.26 -7.65 -11.29
C ASP A 205 0.29 -6.95 -10.31
N ASP A 206 0.04 -5.66 -10.52
CA ASP A 206 -0.79 -4.82 -9.67
C ASP A 206 -0.36 -4.85 -8.19
N TYR A 207 0.95 -4.70 -7.96
CA TYR A 207 1.55 -4.72 -6.62
C TYR A 207 1.14 -3.50 -5.80
N PHE A 208 1.19 -2.31 -6.42
CA PHE A 208 0.76 -1.06 -5.79
C PHE A 208 -0.75 -0.89 -6.00
N ARG A 209 -1.53 -1.56 -5.17
CA ARG A 209 -2.99 -1.51 -5.21
C ARG A 209 -3.61 -1.15 -3.87
N ASN A 210 -4.73 -0.45 -3.96
CA ASN A 210 -5.67 -0.17 -2.90
C ASN A 210 -7.09 -0.08 -3.49
N GLU A 211 -8.05 0.25 -2.65
CA GLU A 211 -9.48 0.29 -2.93
C GLU A 211 -9.84 1.17 -4.15
N GLN A 212 -9.04 2.19 -4.46
CA GLN A 212 -9.22 3.10 -5.60
C GLN A 212 -7.96 3.26 -6.47
N SER A 213 -7.11 2.24 -6.49
CA SER A 213 -5.99 2.19 -7.44
C SER A 213 -6.49 1.85 -8.85
N ILE A 214 -5.82 2.31 -9.89
CA ILE A 214 -6.20 1.98 -11.28
C ILE A 214 -5.66 0.59 -11.62
N PRO A 215 -6.49 -0.43 -11.87
CA PRO A 215 -6.00 -1.76 -12.24
C PRO A 215 -5.22 -1.70 -13.57
N PRO A 216 -4.15 -2.48 -13.74
CA PRO A 216 -3.36 -2.46 -14.96
C PRO A 216 -4.16 -3.01 -16.14
N LEU A 217 -4.00 -2.39 -17.30
CA LEU A 217 -4.45 -2.94 -18.59
C LEU A 217 -3.25 -3.55 -19.31
N LEU A 218 -3.13 -4.86 -19.22
CA LEU A 218 -2.09 -5.61 -19.93
C LEU A 218 -2.47 -5.70 -21.42
N HIS A 219 -1.51 -5.47 -22.31
CA HIS A 219 -1.71 -5.81 -23.71
C HIS A 219 -1.63 -7.32 -23.82
N THR A 220 -2.72 -7.97 -24.21
CA THR A 220 -2.64 -9.30 -24.81
C THR A 220 -1.77 -9.16 -26.05
N LYS A 221 -0.61 -9.79 -26.04
CA LYS A 221 0.20 -9.99 -27.24
C LYS A 221 -0.58 -10.84 -28.24
#